data_AF-A0A914DCP8-F1
#
_entry.id   AF-A0A914DCP8-F1
#
_cell.length_a   1.000
_cell.length_b   1.000
_cell.length_c   1.000
_cell.angle_alpha   90.00
_cell.angle_beta   90.00
_cell.angle_gamma   90.00
#
_symmetry.space_group_name_H-M   'P 1'
#
loop_
_entity.id
_entity.type
_entity.pdbx_description
1 polymer ?
#
loop_
_entity_poly.entity_id
_entity_poly.type
_entity_poly.pdbx_seq_one_letter_code
_entity_poly.pdbx_strand_id
1 'polypeptide(L)'
;MVRERESRCGAAVCYLLRPNSEDFYENGVEVFLDFEHVLPSESERCLFQLLDKVLEEASKQERDLEAYGCGASTDIRNALQNPHDIEAQQVAFDVVIKYVARIKAYYDLAMKIEQVVPSLLWELCSGPLPPAEQIDSTQALCKQLARIVDFVLRFDALKMITPALQNDFSFYRRVISRGDTSLANEVVPLEIANTISLFLANPTPMLNCLTNATLSFVQKHPDLPMSNTTETLATIVYLCRHMLERKDFYERLSREAQEFFIRVMVGALILYDHIDEHGAFCRQSPINLSAVVNVIRQDHNTEQSERLLNALRYTSKHFNDPLTPKSTKALFN
;
A
#
# COMPACT_ATOMS: atom_id res chain seq x y z
N MET A 1 25.42 -13.40 54.62
CA MET A 1 24.25 -14.06 54.00
C MET A 1 23.15 -13.03 53.68
N VAL A 2 23.48 -12.00 52.90
CA VAL A 2 22.51 -10.98 52.44
C VAL A 2 22.92 -10.55 51.04
N ARG A 3 22.58 -11.38 50.04
CA ARG A 3 22.54 -11.04 48.60
C ARG A 3 21.68 -12.09 47.91
N GLU A 4 20.37 -11.93 47.99
CA GLU A 4 19.39 -12.56 47.10
C GLU A 4 18.00 -12.01 47.44
N ARG A 5 17.70 -10.78 46.99
CA ARG A 5 16.32 -10.26 46.94
C ARG A 5 16.10 -9.03 46.04
N GLU A 6 17.00 -8.75 45.10
CA GLU A 6 16.86 -7.65 44.13
C GLU A 6 16.86 -8.17 42.68
N SER A 7 15.86 -8.98 42.30
CA SER A 7 15.76 -9.45 40.91
C SER A 7 14.33 -9.50 40.37
N ARG A 8 13.36 -8.75 40.92
CA ARG A 8 11.95 -8.81 40.44
C ARG A 8 11.18 -7.49 40.35
N CYS A 9 11.84 -6.33 40.28
CA CYS A 9 11.14 -5.04 40.15
C CYS A 9 11.50 -4.20 38.91
N GLY A 10 12.09 -4.79 37.86
CA GLY A 10 12.41 -4.08 36.61
C GLY A 10 11.29 -4.03 35.57
N ALA A 11 10.34 -4.97 35.60
CA ALA A 11 9.33 -5.14 34.54
C ALA A 11 7.97 -4.47 34.84
N ALA A 12 7.82 -3.79 35.98
CA ALA A 12 6.53 -3.29 36.46
C ALA A 12 6.38 -1.76 36.45
N VAL A 13 7.39 -1.00 35.97
CA VAL A 13 7.39 0.47 36.10
C VAL A 13 7.03 1.20 34.79
N CYS A 14 7.01 0.52 33.63
CA CYS A 14 6.60 1.14 32.37
C CYS A 14 5.08 1.34 32.19
N TYR A 15 4.25 0.95 33.18
CA TYR A 15 2.78 0.97 33.05
C TYR A 15 2.07 2.19 33.66
N LEU A 16 2.79 3.13 34.31
CA LEU A 16 2.13 4.11 35.19
C LEU A 16 2.07 5.57 34.73
N LEU A 17 2.70 5.95 33.62
CA LEU A 17 2.52 7.29 33.06
C LEU A 17 2.65 7.19 31.54
N ARG A 18 1.54 7.06 30.82
CA ARG A 18 1.50 7.40 29.38
C ARG A 18 1.37 8.93 29.32
N PRO A 19 2.43 9.68 28.94
CA PRO A 19 2.26 11.08 28.55
C PRO A 19 1.44 11.10 27.25
N ASN A 20 0.87 12.25 26.90
CA ASN A 20 0.23 12.43 25.60
C ASN A 20 1.20 11.99 24.48
N SER A 21 0.68 11.38 23.42
CA SER A 21 1.48 10.70 22.38
C SER A 21 2.57 11.57 21.74
N GLU A 22 2.44 12.90 21.73
CA GLU A 22 3.48 13.81 21.23
C GLU A 22 4.72 13.88 22.15
N ASP A 23 4.55 13.85 23.48
CA ASP A 23 5.66 13.93 24.45
C ASP A 23 6.56 12.68 24.42
N PHE A 24 6.04 11.53 23.96
CA PHE A 24 6.81 10.29 23.81
C PHE A 24 7.80 10.38 22.64
N TYR A 25 7.43 11.06 21.55
CA TYR A 25 8.28 11.21 20.37
C TYR A 25 9.24 12.41 20.46
N GLU A 26 8.95 13.41 21.30
CA GLU A 26 9.87 14.53 21.54
C GLU A 26 10.96 14.23 22.59
N ASN A 27 10.76 13.24 23.49
CA ASN A 27 11.67 13.00 24.62
C ASN A 27 12.51 11.70 24.59
N GLY A 28 12.89 11.21 23.41
CA GLY A 28 14.18 10.48 23.32
C GLY A 28 14.17 9.01 22.90
N VAL A 29 13.46 8.66 21.83
CA VAL A 29 13.92 7.56 20.98
C VAL A 29 14.19 8.12 19.58
N GLU A 30 15.45 8.45 19.29
CA GLU A 30 15.90 8.76 17.92
C GLU A 30 15.95 7.45 17.11
N VAL A 31 14.79 6.93 16.70
CA VAL A 31 14.73 5.85 15.71
C VAL A 31 15.05 6.43 14.34
N PHE A 32 16.12 5.96 13.71
CA PHE A 32 16.54 6.35 12.37
C PHE A 32 16.27 5.23 11.37
N LEU A 33 15.53 5.53 10.30
CA LEU A 33 15.27 4.57 9.22
C LEU A 33 16.44 4.58 8.22
N ASP A 34 17.39 3.65 8.38
CA ASP A 34 18.49 3.47 7.42
C ASP A 34 18.06 2.56 6.26
N PHE A 35 17.18 3.07 5.40
CA PHE A 35 16.75 2.30 4.24
C PHE A 35 17.84 2.10 3.19
N GLU A 36 18.98 2.80 3.25
CA GLU A 36 20.06 2.61 2.29
C GLU A 36 20.92 1.41 2.63
N HIS A 37 21.31 1.25 3.91
CA HIS A 37 22.30 0.24 4.32
C HIS A 37 21.72 -0.89 5.17
N VAL A 38 20.44 -0.84 5.55
CA VAL A 38 19.83 -1.91 6.34
C VAL A 38 19.91 -3.27 5.64
N LEU A 39 20.42 -4.26 6.38
CA LEU A 39 20.49 -5.66 5.99
C LEU A 39 19.59 -6.48 6.92
N PRO A 40 18.93 -7.54 6.42
CA PRO A 40 18.09 -8.38 7.27
C PRO A 40 18.94 -9.15 8.30
N SER A 41 18.49 -9.11 9.55
CA SER A 41 18.98 -9.99 10.61
C SER A 41 18.68 -11.47 10.31
N GLU A 42 19.22 -12.39 11.10
CA GLU A 42 18.98 -13.83 10.91
C GLU A 42 17.50 -14.21 11.06
N SER A 43 16.78 -13.57 11.98
CA SER A 43 15.33 -13.76 12.18
C SER A 43 14.51 -13.23 11.01
N GLU A 44 14.90 -12.09 10.44
CA GLU A 44 14.18 -11.47 9.32
C GLU A 44 14.45 -12.15 7.98
N ARG A 45 15.59 -12.82 7.82
CA ARG A 45 16.13 -13.24 6.51
C ARG A 45 15.17 -14.04 5.65
N CYS A 46 14.45 -15.00 6.24
CA CYS A 46 13.53 -15.87 5.49
C CYS A 46 12.37 -15.05 4.89
N LEU A 47 11.69 -14.27 5.73
CA LEU A 47 10.55 -13.45 5.30
C LEU A 47 11.01 -12.31 4.37
N PHE A 48 12.14 -11.69 4.67
CA PHE A 48 12.74 -10.66 3.81
C PHE A 48 12.98 -11.18 2.39
N GLN A 49 13.58 -12.37 2.22
CA GLN A 49 13.83 -12.96 0.90
C GLN A 49 12.55 -13.31 0.15
N LEU A 50 11.49 -13.73 0.86
CA LEU A 50 10.18 -13.96 0.25
C LEU A 50 9.58 -12.66 -0.27
N LEU A 51 9.58 -11.61 0.55
CA LEU A 51 9.06 -10.28 0.20
C LEU A 51 9.86 -9.65 -0.94
N ASP A 52 11.18 -9.82 -0.94
CA ASP A 52 12.04 -9.26 -1.98
C ASP A 52 11.74 -9.85 -3.36
N LYS A 53 11.46 -11.16 -3.45
CA LYS A 53 10.99 -11.79 -4.70
C LYS A 53 9.65 -11.23 -5.18
N VAL A 54 8.72 -10.98 -4.26
CA VAL A 54 7.42 -10.35 -4.59
C VAL A 54 7.66 -8.93 -5.12
N LEU A 55 8.57 -8.16 -4.52
CA LEU A 55 8.90 -6.81 -4.96
C LEU A 55 9.70 -6.75 -6.26
N GLU A 56 10.53 -7.75 -6.55
CA GLU A 56 11.17 -7.91 -7.87
C GLU A 56 10.12 -8.13 -8.96
N GLU A 57 9.10 -8.95 -8.69
CA GLU A 57 7.96 -9.15 -9.57
C GLU A 57 7.14 -7.85 -9.70
N ALA A 58 6.88 -7.15 -8.59
CA ALA A 58 6.20 -5.86 -8.57
C ALA A 58 6.89 -4.82 -9.46
N SER A 59 8.22 -4.72 -9.36
CA SER A 59 9.03 -3.81 -10.19
C SER A 59 8.97 -4.17 -11.69
N LYS A 60 8.83 -5.46 -12.03
CA LYS A 60 8.65 -5.89 -13.44
C LYS A 60 7.25 -5.51 -13.95
N GLN A 61 6.23 -5.73 -13.15
CA GLN A 61 4.84 -5.46 -13.52
C GLN A 61 4.54 -3.96 -13.60
N GLU A 62 5.17 -3.15 -12.76
CA GLU A 62 5.08 -1.69 -12.84
C GLU A 62 5.63 -1.18 -14.18
N ARG A 63 6.84 -1.60 -14.56
CA ARG A 63 7.42 -1.26 -15.88
C ARG A 63 6.59 -1.78 -17.04
N ASP A 64 6.00 -2.96 -16.89
CA ASP A 64 5.07 -3.51 -17.88
C ASP A 64 3.84 -2.60 -18.01
N LEU A 65 3.25 -2.15 -16.90
CA LEU A 65 2.09 -1.25 -16.90
C LEU A 65 2.42 0.13 -17.50
N GLU A 66 3.58 0.69 -17.20
CA GLU A 66 4.06 1.92 -17.86
C GLU A 66 4.12 1.75 -19.39
N ALA A 67 4.53 0.57 -19.85
CA ALA A 67 4.57 0.20 -21.27
C ALA A 67 3.25 -0.39 -21.81
N TYR A 68 2.13 -0.26 -21.10
CA TYR A 68 0.84 -0.82 -21.55
C TYR A 68 0.30 -0.12 -22.81
N GLY A 69 0.53 1.20 -22.92
CA GLY A 69 0.13 2.00 -24.09
C GLY A 69 -1.39 2.01 -24.32
N CYS A 70 -1.81 2.01 -25.58
CA CYS A 70 -3.23 2.00 -25.95
C CYS A 70 -3.89 0.61 -25.88
N GLY A 71 -3.19 -0.41 -25.40
CA GLY A 71 -3.74 -1.76 -25.34
C GLY A 71 -4.09 -2.33 -26.72
N ALA A 72 -5.14 -3.14 -26.77
CA ALA A 72 -5.70 -3.68 -28.01
C ALA A 72 -6.76 -2.77 -28.66
N SER A 73 -6.80 -1.48 -28.29
CA SER A 73 -7.89 -0.56 -28.65
C SER A 73 -8.15 -0.44 -30.16
N THR A 74 -7.09 -0.49 -30.99
CA THR A 74 -7.22 -0.38 -32.45
C THR A 74 -7.92 -1.61 -33.03
N ASP A 75 -7.46 -2.80 -32.66
CA ASP A 75 -8.00 -4.07 -33.15
C ASP A 75 -9.42 -4.30 -32.63
N ILE A 76 -9.68 -3.99 -31.35
CA ILE A 76 -11.02 -4.02 -30.76
C ILE A 76 -11.96 -3.10 -31.54
N ARG A 77 -11.54 -1.87 -31.87
CA ARG A 77 -12.38 -0.93 -32.63
C ARG A 77 -12.71 -1.47 -34.01
N ASN A 78 -11.74 -2.06 -34.71
CA ASN A 78 -11.95 -2.66 -36.02
C ASN A 78 -12.95 -3.84 -35.95
N ALA A 79 -12.80 -4.73 -34.97
CA ALA A 79 -13.72 -5.83 -34.74
C ALA A 79 -15.14 -5.35 -34.39
N LEU A 80 -15.29 -4.29 -33.59
CA LEU A 80 -16.60 -3.74 -33.25
C LEU A 80 -17.29 -3.05 -34.44
N GLN A 81 -16.53 -2.44 -35.35
CA GLN A 81 -17.06 -1.82 -36.57
C GLN A 81 -17.47 -2.86 -37.63
N ASN A 82 -16.83 -4.02 -37.64
CA ASN A 82 -17.06 -5.11 -38.61
C ASN A 82 -17.51 -6.41 -37.90
N PRO A 83 -18.71 -6.45 -37.30
CA PRO A 83 -19.15 -7.58 -36.46
C PRO A 83 -19.38 -8.89 -37.23
N HIS A 84 -19.53 -8.84 -38.55
CA HIS A 84 -19.70 -10.02 -39.40
C HIS A 84 -18.38 -10.52 -40.02
N ASP A 85 -17.27 -9.79 -39.82
CA ASP A 85 -15.95 -10.17 -40.32
C ASP A 85 -15.25 -11.06 -39.29
N ILE A 86 -15.21 -12.37 -39.58
CA ILE A 86 -14.62 -13.39 -38.71
C ILE A 86 -13.11 -13.18 -38.56
N GLU A 87 -12.42 -12.75 -39.62
CA GLU A 87 -10.97 -12.51 -39.59
C GLU A 87 -10.65 -11.33 -38.67
N ALA A 88 -11.43 -10.25 -38.78
CA ALA A 88 -11.29 -9.10 -37.87
C ALA A 88 -11.57 -9.47 -36.40
N GLN A 89 -12.57 -10.33 -36.12
CA GLN A 89 -12.81 -10.82 -34.75
C GLN A 89 -11.63 -11.65 -34.22
N GLN A 90 -11.10 -12.57 -35.03
CA GLN A 90 -9.97 -13.42 -34.66
C GLN A 90 -8.73 -12.59 -34.34
N VAL A 91 -8.35 -11.67 -35.24
CA VAL A 91 -7.16 -10.81 -35.07
C VAL A 91 -7.28 -9.98 -33.79
N ALA A 92 -8.43 -9.37 -33.54
CA ALA A 92 -8.65 -8.62 -32.31
C ALA A 92 -8.53 -9.51 -31.07
N PHE A 93 -9.10 -10.71 -31.11
CA PHE A 93 -9.03 -11.64 -29.98
C PHE A 93 -7.60 -12.12 -29.69
N ASP A 94 -6.83 -12.46 -30.73
CA ASP A 94 -5.43 -12.88 -30.62
C ASP A 94 -4.52 -11.81 -30.01
N VAL A 95 -4.80 -10.53 -30.33
CA VAL A 95 -4.12 -9.39 -29.71
C VAL A 95 -4.57 -9.20 -28.27
N VAL A 96 -5.87 -9.19 -28.01
CA VAL A 96 -6.46 -8.99 -26.68
C VAL A 96 -5.97 -10.03 -25.67
N ILE A 97 -5.84 -11.31 -26.07
CA ILE A 97 -5.36 -12.37 -25.17
C ILE A 97 -3.98 -12.02 -24.56
N LYS A 98 -3.08 -11.40 -25.33
CA LYS A 98 -1.75 -11.02 -24.85
C LYS A 98 -1.85 -9.96 -23.73
N TYR A 99 -2.75 -9.00 -23.89
CA TYR A 99 -3.03 -7.98 -22.88
C TYR A 99 -3.75 -8.56 -21.67
N VAL A 100 -4.68 -9.49 -21.87
CA VAL A 100 -5.36 -10.22 -20.79
C VAL A 100 -4.37 -11.00 -19.93
N ALA A 101 -3.35 -11.63 -20.53
CA ALA A 101 -2.31 -12.31 -19.78
C ALA A 101 -1.52 -11.35 -18.86
N ARG A 102 -1.22 -10.13 -19.35
CA ARG A 102 -0.57 -9.07 -18.56
C ARG A 102 -1.46 -8.62 -17.40
N ILE A 103 -2.73 -8.35 -17.68
CA ILE A 103 -3.74 -8.00 -16.65
C ILE A 103 -3.86 -9.09 -15.59
N LYS A 104 -3.89 -10.36 -16.01
CA LYS A 104 -3.94 -11.50 -15.09
C LYS A 104 -2.71 -11.51 -14.18
N ALA A 105 -1.52 -11.23 -14.71
CA ALA A 105 -0.30 -11.15 -13.91
C ALA A 105 -0.40 -10.05 -12.83
N TYR A 106 -0.96 -8.89 -13.16
CA TYR A 106 -1.20 -7.81 -12.18
C TYR A 106 -2.13 -8.26 -11.04
N TYR A 107 -3.22 -8.92 -11.39
CA TYR A 107 -4.14 -9.47 -10.41
C TYR A 107 -3.48 -10.55 -9.54
N ASP A 108 -2.73 -11.48 -10.15
CA ASP A 108 -2.03 -12.53 -9.42
C ASP A 108 -1.00 -11.95 -8.43
N LEU A 109 -0.31 -10.86 -8.81
CA LEU A 109 0.59 -10.15 -7.89
C LEU A 109 -0.16 -9.51 -6.72
N ALA A 110 -1.31 -8.87 -6.97
CA ALA A 110 -2.13 -8.32 -5.90
C ALA A 110 -2.47 -9.42 -4.88
N MET A 111 -2.91 -10.59 -5.35
CA MET A 111 -3.21 -11.74 -4.48
C MET A 111 -1.98 -12.23 -3.69
N LYS A 112 -0.78 -12.23 -4.30
CA LYS A 112 0.47 -12.56 -3.58
C LYS A 112 0.78 -11.54 -2.49
N ILE A 113 0.58 -10.24 -2.75
CA ILE A 113 0.75 -9.17 -1.76
C ILE A 113 -0.25 -9.38 -0.61
N GLU A 114 -1.53 -9.65 -0.91
CA GLU A 114 -2.55 -9.91 0.10
C GLU A 114 -2.18 -11.06 1.05
N GLN A 115 -1.53 -12.10 0.49
CA GLN A 115 -1.14 -13.29 1.24
C GLN A 115 0.09 -13.08 2.13
N VAL A 116 1.08 -12.30 1.68
CA VAL A 116 2.36 -12.15 2.39
C VAL A 116 2.34 -11.03 3.44
N VAL A 117 1.54 -9.98 3.24
CA VAL A 117 1.46 -8.83 4.14
C VAL A 117 1.10 -9.21 5.59
N PRO A 118 0.17 -10.14 5.86
CA PRO A 118 -0.13 -10.55 7.24
C PRO A 118 1.08 -11.10 8.01
N SER A 119 1.98 -11.84 7.35
CA SER A 119 3.23 -12.32 7.97
C SER A 119 4.19 -11.19 8.28
N LEU A 120 4.23 -10.17 7.43
CA LEU A 120 5.02 -8.97 7.66
C LEU A 120 4.49 -8.14 8.83
N LEU A 121 3.17 -7.95 8.90
CA LEU A 121 2.52 -7.26 10.01
C LEU A 121 2.67 -8.01 11.33
N TRP A 122 2.72 -9.35 11.30
CA TRP A 122 3.02 -10.13 12.50
C TRP A 122 4.38 -9.73 13.08
N GLU A 123 5.45 -9.79 12.29
CA GLU A 123 6.80 -9.42 12.76
C GLU A 123 6.89 -7.96 13.22
N LEU A 124 6.13 -7.05 12.63
CA LEU A 124 6.16 -5.63 12.98
C LEU A 124 5.27 -5.25 14.18
N CYS A 125 4.19 -6.00 14.45
CA CYS A 125 3.13 -5.57 15.38
C CYS A 125 2.85 -6.56 16.53
N SER A 126 3.33 -7.80 16.48
CA SER A 126 3.08 -8.81 17.52
C SER A 126 4.18 -8.89 18.59
N GLY A 127 5.24 -8.07 18.47
CA GLY A 127 6.35 -8.07 19.40
C GLY A 127 6.00 -7.53 20.80
N PRO A 128 6.80 -7.86 21.83
CA PRO A 128 6.61 -7.31 23.18
C PRO A 128 7.14 -5.88 23.33
N LEU A 129 7.89 -5.38 22.33
CA LEU A 129 8.50 -4.06 22.34
C LEU A 129 7.49 -2.98 21.95
N PRO A 130 7.66 -1.74 22.42
CA PRO A 130 6.96 -0.59 21.87
C PRO A 130 7.19 -0.46 20.35
N PRO A 131 6.25 0.10 19.57
CA PRO A 131 6.33 0.12 18.11
C PRO A 131 7.62 0.71 17.53
N ALA A 132 8.15 1.79 18.13
CA ALA A 132 9.39 2.42 17.70
C ALA A 132 10.61 1.48 17.86
N GLU A 133 10.73 0.81 19.00
CA GLU A 133 11.80 -0.17 19.26
C GLU A 133 11.61 -1.45 18.43
N GLN A 134 10.36 -1.87 18.21
CA GLN A 134 10.05 -3.00 17.34
C GLN A 134 10.52 -2.72 15.91
N ILE A 135 10.19 -1.54 15.36
CA ILE A 135 10.66 -1.10 14.04
C ILE A 135 12.18 -1.03 13.99
N ASP A 136 12.84 -0.51 15.03
CA ASP A 136 14.30 -0.44 15.09
C ASP A 136 14.95 -1.84 15.10
N SER A 137 14.32 -2.81 15.75
CA SER A 137 14.78 -4.21 15.74
C SER A 137 14.48 -4.96 14.44
N THR A 138 13.54 -4.47 13.63
CA THR A 138 13.04 -5.13 12.41
C THR A 138 13.06 -4.19 11.19
N GLN A 139 14.09 -3.33 11.10
CA GLN A 139 14.17 -2.29 10.07
C GLN A 139 14.14 -2.86 8.64
N ALA A 140 14.70 -4.06 8.41
CA ALA A 140 14.73 -4.65 7.08
C ALA A 140 13.33 -5.05 6.63
N LEU A 141 12.51 -5.58 7.54
CA LEU A 141 11.10 -5.87 7.29
C LEU A 141 10.27 -4.58 7.18
N CYS A 142 10.53 -3.57 8.03
CA CYS A 142 9.87 -2.27 7.89
C CYS A 142 10.13 -1.63 6.51
N LYS A 143 11.36 -1.75 5.99
CA LYS A 143 11.70 -1.34 4.62
C LYS A 143 10.91 -2.12 3.56
N GLN A 144 10.69 -3.42 3.75
CA GLN A 144 9.87 -4.22 2.84
C GLN A 144 8.40 -3.74 2.82
N LEU A 145 7.83 -3.41 3.99
CA LEU A 145 6.47 -2.84 4.08
C LEU A 145 6.41 -1.51 3.33
N ALA A 146 7.38 -0.62 3.56
CA ALA A 146 7.47 0.66 2.88
C ALA A 146 7.56 0.51 1.36
N ARG A 147 8.36 -0.44 0.86
CA ARG A 147 8.44 -0.75 -0.59
C ARG A 147 7.15 -1.29 -1.17
N ILE A 148 6.39 -2.11 -0.42
CA ILE A 148 5.07 -2.58 -0.85
C ILE A 148 4.11 -1.39 -0.95
N VAL A 149 4.04 -0.54 0.08
CA VAL A 149 3.18 0.65 0.10
C VAL A 149 3.50 1.58 -1.08
N ASP A 150 4.78 1.84 -1.32
CA ASP A 150 5.25 2.67 -2.42
C ASP A 150 4.87 2.08 -3.79
N PHE A 151 5.09 0.78 -4.02
CA PHE A 151 4.65 0.09 -5.24
C PHE A 151 3.14 0.20 -5.45
N VAL A 152 2.36 -0.06 -4.40
CA VAL A 152 0.89 -0.06 -4.44
C VAL A 152 0.35 1.29 -4.93
N LEU A 153 0.86 2.41 -4.38
CA LEU A 153 0.44 3.74 -4.78
C LEU A 153 0.90 4.10 -6.20
N ARG A 154 2.11 3.70 -6.61
CA ARG A 154 2.61 3.93 -7.97
C ARG A 154 1.82 3.15 -9.02
N PHE A 155 1.56 1.87 -8.75
CA PHE A 155 0.75 1.01 -9.62
C PHE A 155 -0.66 1.60 -9.81
N ASP A 156 -1.32 1.98 -8.72
CA ASP A 156 -2.68 2.50 -8.79
C ASP A 156 -2.74 3.84 -9.53
N ALA A 157 -1.74 4.72 -9.36
CA ALA A 157 -1.62 5.96 -10.12
C ALA A 157 -1.48 5.69 -11.64
N LEU A 158 -0.64 4.73 -12.04
CA LEU A 158 -0.49 4.31 -13.44
C LEU A 158 -1.79 3.69 -13.98
N LYS A 159 -2.44 2.85 -13.19
CA LYS A 159 -3.71 2.22 -13.56
C LYS A 159 -4.79 3.26 -13.82
N MET A 160 -4.89 4.30 -12.98
CA MET A 160 -5.90 5.36 -13.14
C MET A 160 -5.76 6.13 -14.46
N ILE A 161 -4.55 6.26 -15.00
CA ILE A 161 -4.30 6.93 -16.29
C ILE A 161 -4.28 5.97 -17.50
N THR A 162 -4.56 4.67 -17.28
CA THR A 162 -4.52 3.63 -18.32
C THR A 162 -5.91 3.01 -18.55
N PRO A 163 -6.85 3.73 -19.18
CA PRO A 163 -8.22 3.25 -19.39
C PRO A 163 -8.30 2.01 -20.30
N ALA A 164 -7.27 1.77 -21.13
CA ALA A 164 -7.18 0.60 -22.01
C ALA A 164 -7.28 -0.74 -21.25
N LEU A 165 -6.77 -0.82 -20.01
CA LEU A 165 -6.87 -2.02 -19.17
C LEU A 165 -8.30 -2.52 -19.02
N GLN A 166 -9.22 -1.63 -18.65
CA GLN A 166 -10.63 -1.97 -18.45
C GLN A 166 -11.31 -2.31 -19.77
N ASN A 167 -10.98 -1.59 -20.84
CA ASN A 167 -11.58 -1.77 -22.16
C ASN A 167 -11.20 -3.12 -22.77
N ASP A 168 -9.91 -3.45 -22.75
CA ASP A 168 -9.37 -4.71 -23.27
C ASP A 168 -9.97 -5.90 -22.53
N PHE A 169 -9.98 -5.84 -21.20
CA PHE A 169 -10.52 -6.92 -20.39
C PHE A 169 -12.05 -7.05 -20.53
N SER A 170 -12.77 -5.94 -20.66
CA SER A 170 -14.21 -5.95 -20.90
C SER A 170 -14.57 -6.51 -22.28
N PHE A 171 -13.72 -6.31 -23.30
CA PHE A 171 -13.88 -6.97 -24.59
C PHE A 171 -13.67 -8.48 -24.46
N TYR A 172 -12.55 -8.91 -23.85
CA TYR A 172 -12.26 -10.32 -23.60
C TYR A 172 -13.43 -11.03 -22.89
N ARG A 173 -13.91 -10.46 -21.78
CA ARG A 173 -15.02 -11.03 -21.00
C ARG A 173 -16.28 -11.21 -21.85
N ARG A 174 -16.61 -10.24 -22.71
CA ARG A 174 -17.78 -10.32 -23.60
C ARG A 174 -17.66 -11.45 -24.62
N VAL A 175 -16.46 -11.70 -25.15
CA VAL A 175 -16.22 -12.79 -26.11
C VAL A 175 -16.36 -14.14 -25.42
N ILE A 176 -15.70 -14.36 -24.28
CA ILE A 176 -15.77 -15.65 -23.57
C ILE A 176 -17.18 -15.96 -23.04
N SER A 177 -17.95 -14.94 -22.61
CA SER A 177 -19.33 -15.14 -22.14
C SER A 177 -20.31 -15.57 -23.24
N ARG A 178 -19.98 -15.35 -24.52
CA ARG A 178 -20.80 -15.79 -25.66
C ARG A 178 -20.60 -17.26 -26.03
N GLY A 179 -19.61 -17.93 -25.44
CA GLY A 179 -19.36 -19.35 -25.67
C GLY A 179 -18.73 -19.66 -27.03
N ASP A 180 -18.07 -18.68 -27.68
CA ASP A 180 -17.23 -18.90 -28.88
C ASP A 180 -15.98 -19.70 -28.49
N THR A 181 -16.20 -20.99 -28.23
CA THR A 181 -15.23 -21.98 -27.74
C THR A 181 -14.21 -22.36 -28.81
N SER A 182 -14.44 -21.99 -30.07
CA SER A 182 -13.47 -22.11 -31.16
C SER A 182 -12.31 -21.12 -31.05
N LEU A 183 -12.52 -19.99 -30.36
CA LEU A 183 -11.50 -18.96 -30.12
C LEU A 183 -10.82 -19.15 -28.75
N ALA A 184 -11.51 -19.77 -27.80
CA ALA A 184 -11.11 -19.81 -26.41
C ALA A 184 -10.11 -20.94 -26.09
N ASN A 185 -8.83 -20.74 -26.42
CA ASN A 185 -7.77 -21.27 -25.55
C ASN A 185 -7.79 -20.43 -24.26
N GLU A 186 -8.67 -20.77 -23.31
CA GLU A 186 -8.98 -19.94 -22.14
C GLU A 186 -7.73 -19.64 -21.30
N VAL A 187 -7.21 -18.40 -21.43
CA VAL A 187 -6.14 -17.90 -20.55
C VAL A 187 -6.65 -17.64 -19.14
N VAL A 188 -7.95 -17.31 -18.99
CA VAL A 188 -8.60 -17.02 -17.72
C VAL A 188 -10.00 -17.65 -17.69
N PRO A 189 -10.29 -18.56 -16.75
CA PRO A 189 -11.65 -19.08 -16.54
C PRO A 189 -12.66 -17.96 -16.25
N LEU A 190 -13.92 -18.13 -16.67
CA LEU A 190 -14.96 -17.10 -16.53
C LEU A 190 -15.15 -16.61 -15.08
N GLU A 191 -15.03 -17.49 -14.10
CA GLU A 191 -15.12 -17.12 -12.67
C GLU A 191 -14.01 -16.14 -12.28
N ILE A 192 -12.75 -16.47 -12.60
CA ILE A 192 -11.59 -15.60 -12.36
C ILE A 192 -11.73 -14.28 -13.14
N ALA A 193 -12.29 -14.32 -14.35
CA ALA A 193 -12.52 -13.12 -15.14
C ALA A 193 -13.51 -12.15 -14.47
N ASN A 194 -14.52 -12.64 -13.75
CA ASN A 194 -15.42 -11.76 -13.00
C ASN A 194 -14.69 -11.07 -11.84
N THR A 195 -13.82 -11.80 -11.12
CA THR A 195 -13.02 -11.23 -10.03
C THR A 195 -12.01 -10.20 -10.54
N ILE A 196 -11.32 -10.48 -11.64
CA ILE A 196 -10.41 -9.51 -12.28
C ILE A 196 -11.18 -8.27 -12.76
N SER A 197 -12.43 -8.42 -13.21
CA SER A 197 -13.26 -7.27 -13.60
C SER A 197 -13.55 -6.35 -12.41
N LEU A 198 -13.82 -6.91 -11.23
CA LEU A 198 -14.01 -6.13 -10.00
C LEU A 198 -12.71 -5.45 -9.55
N PHE A 199 -11.57 -6.16 -9.65
CA PHE A 199 -10.25 -5.60 -9.42
C PHE A 199 -10.00 -4.38 -10.32
N LEU A 200 -10.21 -4.51 -11.64
CA LEU A 200 -9.99 -3.39 -12.57
C LEU A 200 -10.99 -2.24 -12.37
N ALA A 201 -12.21 -2.51 -11.93
CA ALA A 201 -13.24 -1.49 -11.69
C ALA A 201 -12.90 -0.58 -10.51
N ASN A 202 -12.21 -1.10 -9.48
CA ASN A 202 -11.72 -0.30 -8.37
C ASN A 202 -10.68 0.73 -8.87
N PRO A 203 -10.78 2.03 -8.53
CA PRO A 203 -9.75 3.03 -8.89
C PRO A 203 -8.36 2.70 -8.35
N THR A 204 -8.29 2.14 -7.13
CA THR A 204 -7.06 1.83 -6.39
C THR A 204 -7.03 0.36 -5.95
N PRO A 205 -6.89 -0.57 -6.91
CA PRO A 205 -7.05 -1.99 -6.63
C PRO A 205 -5.93 -2.58 -5.78
N MET A 206 -4.67 -2.14 -5.96
CA MET A 206 -3.55 -2.62 -5.15
C MET A 206 -3.66 -2.10 -3.72
N LEU A 207 -4.11 -0.85 -3.53
CA LEU A 207 -4.31 -0.28 -2.20
C LEU A 207 -5.46 -0.98 -1.48
N ASN A 208 -6.56 -1.24 -2.18
CA ASN A 208 -7.67 -2.01 -1.62
C ASN A 208 -7.23 -3.42 -1.17
N CYS A 209 -6.37 -4.07 -1.96
CA CYS A 209 -5.77 -5.35 -1.62
C CYS A 209 -4.92 -5.25 -0.34
N LEU A 210 -4.04 -4.24 -0.24
CA LEU A 210 -3.20 -4.02 0.94
C LEU A 210 -4.03 -3.71 2.20
N THR A 211 -5.07 -2.89 2.06
CA THR A 211 -6.02 -2.57 3.13
C THR A 211 -6.75 -3.83 3.61
N ASN A 212 -7.26 -4.65 2.68
CA ASN A 212 -7.93 -5.92 3.03
C ASN A 212 -7.00 -6.89 3.75
N ALA A 213 -5.74 -6.99 3.31
CA ALA A 213 -4.73 -7.81 3.98
C ALA A 213 -4.51 -7.36 5.43
N THR A 214 -4.39 -6.04 5.64
CA THR A 214 -4.17 -5.42 6.95
C THR A 214 -5.39 -5.61 7.86
N LEU A 215 -6.61 -5.42 7.34
CA LEU A 215 -7.85 -5.68 8.07
C LEU A 215 -7.98 -7.16 8.45
N SER A 216 -7.69 -8.06 7.50
CA SER A 216 -7.75 -9.50 7.74
C SER A 216 -6.75 -9.93 8.81
N PHE A 217 -5.55 -9.33 8.84
CA PHE A 217 -4.56 -9.57 9.87
C PHE A 217 -5.09 -9.25 11.27
N VAL A 218 -5.66 -8.06 11.47
CA VAL A 218 -6.21 -7.63 12.77
C VAL A 218 -7.40 -8.51 13.18
N GLN A 219 -8.26 -8.88 12.23
CA GLN A 219 -9.42 -9.75 12.49
C GLN A 219 -9.03 -11.20 12.85
N LYS A 220 -7.97 -11.73 12.26
CA LYS A 220 -7.50 -13.12 12.48
C LYS A 220 -6.68 -13.27 13.76
N HIS A 221 -6.22 -12.18 14.36
CA HIS A 221 -5.44 -12.19 15.60
C HIS A 221 -6.13 -11.37 16.70
N PRO A 222 -7.32 -11.78 17.17
CA PRO A 222 -8.09 -11.02 18.17
C PRO A 222 -7.38 -10.90 19.52
N ASP A 223 -6.41 -11.77 19.81
CA ASP A 223 -5.58 -11.72 21.02
C ASP A 223 -4.52 -10.62 20.97
N LEU A 224 -4.20 -10.09 19.78
CA LEU A 224 -3.32 -8.94 19.63
C LEU A 224 -4.13 -7.65 19.74
N PRO A 225 -3.73 -6.70 20.60
CA PRO A 225 -4.37 -5.40 20.65
C PRO A 225 -4.30 -4.71 19.28
N MET A 226 -5.45 -4.28 18.75
CA MET A 226 -5.52 -3.49 17.51
C MET A 226 -4.61 -2.26 17.58
N SER A 227 -4.47 -1.68 18.77
CA SER A 227 -3.56 -0.56 19.04
C SER A 227 -2.13 -0.84 18.63
N ASN A 228 -1.63 -2.08 18.69
CA ASN A 228 -0.28 -2.37 18.25
C ASN A 228 -0.10 -2.10 16.76
N THR A 229 -1.10 -2.48 15.94
CA THR A 229 -1.05 -2.25 14.49
C THR A 229 -1.21 -0.77 14.17
N THR A 230 -2.17 -0.09 14.80
CA THR A 230 -2.42 1.34 14.55
C THR A 230 -1.26 2.21 15.08
N GLU A 231 -0.72 1.93 16.25
CA GLU A 231 0.45 2.63 16.79
C GLU A 231 1.69 2.40 15.91
N THR A 232 1.93 1.18 15.40
CA THR A 232 3.03 0.91 14.45
C THR A 232 2.88 1.72 13.16
N LEU A 233 1.69 1.75 12.56
CA LEU A 233 1.43 2.56 11.37
C LEU A 233 1.60 4.06 11.65
N ALA A 234 1.14 4.55 12.80
CA ALA A 234 1.33 5.94 13.22
C ALA A 234 2.81 6.26 13.43
N THR A 235 3.60 5.34 14.00
CA THR A 235 5.05 5.49 14.12
C THR A 235 5.71 5.56 12.75
N ILE A 236 5.33 4.73 11.77
CA ILE A 236 5.85 4.82 10.40
C ILE A 236 5.55 6.19 9.77
N VAL A 237 4.31 6.68 9.93
CA VAL A 237 3.92 8.03 9.46
C VAL A 237 4.81 9.10 10.11
N TYR A 238 5.01 9.03 11.42
CA TYR A 238 5.88 9.94 12.15
C TYR A 238 7.33 9.89 11.64
N LEU A 239 7.90 8.70 11.45
CA LEU A 239 9.29 8.53 11.01
C LEU A 239 9.49 9.08 9.59
N CYS A 240 8.58 8.76 8.66
CA CYS A 240 8.65 9.33 7.30
C CYS A 240 8.56 10.86 7.34
N ARG A 241 7.65 11.42 8.15
CA ARG A 241 7.53 12.87 8.33
C ARG A 241 8.81 13.47 8.92
N HIS A 242 9.40 12.84 9.94
CA HIS A 242 10.63 13.29 10.57
C HIS A 242 11.80 13.34 9.59
N MET A 243 11.93 12.33 8.72
CA MET A 243 12.93 12.28 7.65
C MET A 243 12.76 13.41 6.61
N LEU A 244 11.52 13.87 6.40
CA LEU A 244 11.18 14.89 5.41
C LEU A 244 11.21 16.32 5.98
N GLU A 245 10.93 16.52 7.27
CA GLU A 245 10.90 17.85 7.90
C GLU A 245 12.27 18.30 8.41
N ARG A 246 13.12 17.38 8.87
CA ARG A 246 14.46 17.73 9.36
C ARG A 246 15.41 17.97 8.21
N LYS A 247 15.89 19.22 8.11
CA LYS A 247 16.84 19.68 7.09
C LYS A 247 18.06 18.75 6.93
N ASP A 248 18.65 18.31 8.05
CA ASP A 248 19.85 17.46 8.05
C ASP A 248 19.63 16.11 7.34
N PHE A 249 18.42 15.57 7.41
CA PHE A 249 18.05 14.33 6.73
C PHE A 249 17.57 14.64 5.31
N TYR A 250 16.67 15.62 5.15
CA TYR A 250 16.09 15.99 3.87
C TYR A 250 17.15 16.29 2.80
N GLU A 251 18.22 17.03 3.14
CA GLU A 251 19.30 17.38 2.21
C GLU A 251 20.19 16.18 1.81
N ARG A 252 20.17 15.09 2.58
CA ARG A 252 20.90 13.85 2.27
C ARG A 252 20.09 12.91 1.39
N LEU A 253 18.77 13.03 1.40
CA LEU A 253 17.88 12.19 0.60
C LEU A 253 17.97 12.58 -0.87
N SER A 254 18.07 11.57 -1.74
CA SER A 254 17.83 11.78 -3.16
C SER A 254 16.37 12.19 -3.38
N ARG A 255 16.07 12.81 -4.53
CA ARG A 255 14.69 13.18 -4.88
C ARG A 255 13.76 11.96 -4.89
N GLU A 256 14.22 10.84 -5.43
CA GLU A 256 13.48 9.58 -5.48
C GLU A 256 13.18 9.06 -4.05
N ALA A 257 14.13 9.21 -3.13
CA ALA A 257 13.95 8.83 -1.74
C ALA A 257 12.95 9.76 -1.02
N GLN A 258 13.00 11.07 -1.27
CA GLN A 258 12.02 12.01 -0.73
C GLN A 258 10.59 11.64 -1.18
N GLU A 259 10.40 11.45 -2.48
CA GLU A 259 9.11 11.04 -3.04
C GLU A 259 8.63 9.69 -2.49
N PHE A 260 9.56 8.73 -2.31
CA PHE A 260 9.30 7.46 -1.68
C PHE A 260 8.77 7.64 -0.24
N PHE A 261 9.44 8.43 0.60
CA PHE A 261 8.98 8.66 1.97
C PHE A 261 7.62 9.36 2.03
N ILE A 262 7.33 10.29 1.11
CA ILE A 262 6.01 10.94 1.04
C ILE A 262 4.93 9.90 0.70
N ARG A 263 5.17 9.01 -0.28
CA ARG A 263 4.23 7.93 -0.64
C ARG A 263 4.02 6.95 0.50
N VAL A 264 5.09 6.53 1.18
CA VAL A 264 5.01 5.63 2.34
C VAL A 264 4.21 6.28 3.48
N MET A 265 4.47 7.55 3.78
CA MET A 265 3.73 8.32 4.79
C MET A 265 2.22 8.35 4.47
N VAL A 266 1.86 8.65 3.23
CA VAL A 266 0.46 8.70 2.77
C VAL A 266 -0.19 7.32 2.84
N GLY A 267 0.47 6.28 2.35
CA GLY A 267 -0.08 4.93 2.38
C GLY A 267 -0.25 4.38 3.80
N ALA A 268 0.73 4.58 4.68
CA ALA A 268 0.61 4.18 6.09
C ALA A 268 -0.53 4.92 6.81
N LEU A 269 -0.75 6.20 6.51
CA LEU A 269 -1.90 6.96 7.02
C LEU A 269 -3.22 6.38 6.52
N ILE A 270 -3.33 6.04 5.24
CA ILE A 270 -4.54 5.42 4.68
C ILE A 270 -4.82 4.09 5.37
N LEU A 271 -3.79 3.25 5.57
CA LEU A 271 -3.94 1.99 6.29
C LEU A 271 -4.40 2.24 7.73
N TYR A 272 -3.76 3.17 8.46
CA TYR A 272 -4.18 3.55 9.81
C TYR A 272 -5.66 3.90 9.84
N ASP A 273 -6.12 4.74 8.92
CA ASP A 273 -7.50 5.20 8.86
C ASP A 273 -8.50 4.06 8.64
N HIS A 274 -8.12 2.98 7.95
CA HIS A 274 -9.02 1.84 7.78
C HIS A 274 -9.10 0.94 9.01
N ILE A 275 -7.99 0.81 9.74
CA ILE A 275 -7.87 -0.09 10.90
C ILE A 275 -8.44 0.56 12.16
N ASP A 276 -8.10 1.82 12.43
CA ASP A 276 -8.54 2.52 13.62
C ASP A 276 -10.06 2.70 13.64
N GLU A 277 -10.66 2.58 14.83
CA GLU A 277 -12.11 2.70 15.01
C GLU A 277 -12.63 4.11 14.70
N HIS A 278 -11.86 5.14 15.06
CA HIS A 278 -12.23 6.55 14.91
C HIS A 278 -11.53 7.22 13.72
N GLY A 279 -10.52 6.56 13.14
CA GLY A 279 -9.81 6.98 11.95
C GLY A 279 -8.73 8.04 12.20
N ALA A 280 -7.97 8.33 11.15
CA ALA A 280 -6.90 9.32 11.16
C ALA A 280 -7.40 10.76 11.22
N PHE A 281 -8.66 11.00 10.84
CA PHE A 281 -9.24 12.35 10.66
C PHE A 281 -9.98 12.91 11.87
N CYS A 282 -10.05 12.15 12.97
CA CYS A 282 -10.58 12.62 14.24
C CYS A 282 -9.54 13.45 15.01
N ARG A 283 -9.98 14.22 16.02
CA ARG A 283 -9.07 15.05 16.84
C ARG A 283 -8.20 14.23 17.79
N GLN A 284 -8.63 13.02 18.12
CA GLN A 284 -7.97 12.10 19.02
C GLN A 284 -6.89 11.28 18.32
N SER A 285 -6.82 11.35 16.99
CA SER A 285 -5.78 10.69 16.20
C SER A 285 -4.39 11.17 16.65
N PRO A 286 -3.43 10.26 16.85
CA PRO A 286 -2.05 10.62 17.16
C PRO A 286 -1.32 11.21 15.94
N ILE A 287 -1.92 11.16 14.74
CA ILE A 287 -1.31 11.64 13.50
C ILE A 287 -1.64 13.13 13.30
N ASN A 288 -0.60 13.97 13.27
CA ASN A 288 -0.73 15.38 12.95
C ASN A 288 -0.97 15.60 11.44
N LEU A 289 -2.24 15.59 11.03
CA LEU A 289 -2.64 15.73 9.62
C LEU A 289 -2.19 17.05 8.99
N SER A 290 -2.18 18.15 9.74
CA SER A 290 -1.72 19.44 9.23
C SER A 290 -0.25 19.38 8.81
N ALA A 291 0.59 18.73 9.62
CA ALA A 291 2.00 18.53 9.30
C ALA A 291 2.19 17.59 8.09
N VAL A 292 1.45 16.48 8.04
CA VAL A 292 1.48 15.56 6.88
C VAL A 292 1.12 16.29 5.58
N VAL A 293 0.03 17.06 5.58
CA VAL A 293 -0.40 17.82 4.39
C VAL A 293 0.63 18.88 3.99
N ASN A 294 1.28 19.55 4.95
CA ASN A 294 2.34 20.50 4.67
C ASN A 294 3.53 19.82 3.99
N VAL A 295 3.96 18.64 4.46
CA VAL A 295 5.03 17.86 3.83
C VAL A 295 4.67 17.46 2.39
N ILE A 296 3.43 17.01 2.14
CA ILE A 296 2.97 16.65 0.79
C ILE A 296 3.00 17.87 -0.15
N ARG A 297 2.61 19.05 0.34
CA ARG A 297 2.60 20.30 -0.44
C ARG A 297 3.99 20.91 -0.65
N GLN A 298 4.95 20.58 0.20
CA GLN A 298 6.35 21.01 0.05
C GLN A 298 7.08 20.24 -1.06
N ASP A 299 6.51 19.12 -1.53
CA ASP A 299 7.04 18.40 -2.68
C ASP A 299 7.13 19.30 -3.92
N HIS A 300 8.25 19.19 -4.63
CA HIS A 300 8.50 19.95 -5.85
C HIS A 300 7.64 19.48 -7.03
N ASN A 301 7.04 18.29 -6.95
CA ASN A 301 6.15 17.75 -7.97
C ASN A 301 4.67 18.01 -7.63
N THR A 302 4.14 19.16 -8.07
CA THR A 302 2.75 19.56 -7.79
C THR A 302 1.72 18.53 -8.26
N GLU A 303 1.95 17.86 -9.40
CA GLU A 303 1.02 16.83 -9.89
C GLU A 303 0.98 15.62 -8.95
N GLN A 304 2.14 15.20 -8.46
CA GLN A 304 2.24 14.12 -7.48
C GLN A 304 1.62 14.50 -6.14
N SER A 305 1.87 15.72 -5.64
CA SER A 305 1.23 16.23 -4.42
C SER A 305 -0.28 16.13 -4.53
N GLU A 306 -0.87 16.63 -5.63
CA GLU A 306 -2.31 16.57 -5.88
C GLU A 306 -2.82 15.13 -5.96
N ARG A 307 -2.10 14.22 -6.64
CA ARG A 307 -2.47 12.80 -6.70
C ARG A 307 -2.51 12.17 -5.31
N LEU A 308 -1.54 12.47 -4.44
CA LEU A 308 -1.47 11.93 -3.09
C LEU A 308 -2.53 12.53 -2.15
N LEU A 309 -2.80 13.83 -2.26
CA LEU A 309 -3.92 14.46 -1.56
C LEU A 309 -5.26 13.85 -2.01
N ASN A 310 -5.44 13.60 -3.30
CA ASN A 310 -6.62 12.93 -3.81
C ASN A 310 -6.72 11.48 -3.34
N ALA A 311 -5.60 10.75 -3.23
CA ALA A 311 -5.60 9.42 -2.61
C ALA A 311 -6.16 9.50 -1.18
N LEU A 312 -5.69 10.44 -0.36
CA LEU A 312 -6.24 10.65 1.00
C LEU A 312 -7.73 11.01 1.00
N ARG A 313 -8.21 11.80 0.04
CA ARG A 313 -9.62 12.21 -0.04
C ARG A 313 -10.58 11.10 -0.45
N TYR A 314 -10.16 10.27 -1.40
CA TYR A 314 -11.05 9.30 -2.06
C TYR A 314 -10.87 7.86 -1.59
N THR A 315 -9.71 7.53 -1.01
CA THR A 315 -9.42 6.16 -0.56
C THR A 315 -9.54 5.99 0.94
N SER A 316 -9.41 7.06 1.74
CA SER A 316 -9.58 6.98 3.19
C SER A 316 -11.02 6.65 3.59
N LYS A 317 -11.18 5.86 4.65
CA LYS A 317 -12.45 5.40 5.19
C LYS A 317 -13.24 6.53 5.84
N HIS A 318 -12.61 7.32 6.71
CA HIS A 318 -13.31 8.30 7.56
C HIS A 318 -13.24 9.75 7.04
N PHE A 319 -12.53 10.03 5.94
CA PHE A 319 -12.42 11.41 5.41
C PHE A 319 -13.79 12.04 5.13
N ASN A 320 -14.70 11.26 4.55
CA ASN A 320 -16.03 11.74 4.17
C ASN A 320 -17.07 11.68 5.29
N ASP A 321 -16.70 11.18 6.48
CA ASP A 321 -17.65 11.01 7.58
C ASP A 321 -18.27 12.34 8.03
N PRO A 322 -19.53 12.32 8.52
CA PRO A 322 -20.19 13.50 9.07
C PRO A 322 -19.48 14.07 10.29
N LEU A 323 -18.80 13.21 11.06
CA LEU A 323 -18.10 13.58 12.30
C LEU A 323 -16.71 14.19 12.03
N THR A 324 -16.15 13.98 10.83
CA THR A 324 -14.84 14.52 10.45
C THR A 324 -14.90 16.06 10.41
N PRO A 325 -14.08 16.77 11.20
CA PRO A 325 -14.18 18.22 11.33
C PRO A 325 -14.01 18.94 9.99
N LYS A 326 -14.85 19.97 9.75
CA LYS A 326 -14.75 20.81 8.54
C LYS A 326 -13.36 21.47 8.40
N SER A 327 -12.74 21.83 9.51
CA SER A 327 -11.37 22.35 9.55
C SER A 327 -10.36 21.34 9.02
N THR A 328 -10.52 20.05 9.35
CA THR A 328 -9.67 18.97 8.84
C THR A 328 -9.87 18.78 7.33
N LYS A 329 -11.12 18.77 6.85
CA LYS A 329 -11.40 18.67 5.40
C LYS A 329 -10.82 19.85 4.61
N ALA A 330 -10.87 21.05 5.18
CA ALA A 330 -10.32 22.25 4.57
C ALA A 330 -8.80 22.21 4.36
N LEU A 331 -8.07 21.36 5.09
CA LEU A 331 -6.64 21.16 4.88
C LEU A 331 -6.34 20.57 3.50
N PHE A 332 -7.27 19.85 2.88
CA PHE A 332 -7.09 19.11 1.62
C PHE A 332 -7.67 19.85 0.39
N ASN A 333 -8.07 21.11 0.56
CA ASN A 333 -8.58 21.97 -0.50
C ASN A 333 -7.51 22.89 -1.09
#